data_AF-A0A964JGR4-F1
#
_entry.id   AF-A0A964JGR4-F1
#
_cell.length_a   1.000
_cell.length_b   1.000
_cell.length_c   1.000
_cell.angle_alpha   90.00
_cell.angle_beta   90.00
_cell.angle_gamma   90.00
#
_symmetry.space_group_name_H-M   'P 1'
#
loop_
_entity.id
_entity.type
_entity.pdbx_description
1 polymer ?
#
loop_
_entity_poly.entity_id
_entity_poly.type
_entity_poly.pdbx_seq_one_letter_code
_entity_poly.pdbx_strand_id
1 'polypeptide(L)' 'MDAATGEVFADSDAAARMIYERLLAAVQRFGPVEIEPKKNVIHLVSGRAFAVVHPSRAGSS' A
#
# COMPACT_ATOMS: atom_id res chain seq x y z
N MET A 1 -5.42 -6.08 7.33
CA MET A 1 -4.58 -4.87 7.27
C MET A 1 -4.36 -4.39 8.70
N ASP A 2 -3.13 -4.07 9.07
CA ASP A 2 -2.81 -3.51 10.39
C ASP A 2 -3.18 -2.02 10.49
N ALA A 3 -3.11 -1.47 11.70
CA ALA A 3 -3.50 -0.09 11.99
C ALA A 3 -2.61 0.94 11.28
N ALA A 4 -1.28 0.73 11.25
CA ALA A 4 -0.34 1.68 10.65
C ALA A 4 -0.51 1.79 9.14
N THR A 5 -0.72 0.66 8.45
CA THR A 5 -1.11 0.63 7.04
C THR A 5 -2.48 1.26 6.84
N GLY A 6 -3.41 1.02 7.78
CA GLY A 6 -4.73 1.67 7.89
C GLY A 6 -4.70 3.18 7.77
N GLU A 7 -3.86 3.82 8.58
CA GLU A 7 -3.75 5.28 8.64
C GLU A 7 -3.31 5.91 7.32
N VAL A 8 -2.45 5.22 6.54
CA VAL A 8 -1.98 5.71 5.23
C VAL A 8 -3.14 5.83 4.22
N PHE A 9 -4.24 5.09 4.42
CA PHE A 9 -5.43 5.17 3.57
C PHE A 9 -6.58 6.01 4.15
N ALA A 10 -6.47 6.56 5.36
CA ALA A 10 -7.60 7.18 6.07
C ALA A 10 -8.33 8.27 5.26
N ASP A 11 -7.58 9.07 4.49
CA ASP A 11 -8.10 10.15 3.63
C ASP A 11 -8.01 9.84 2.12
N SER A 12 -7.77 8.57 1.76
CA SER A 12 -7.57 8.14 0.38
C SER A 12 -8.83 7.57 -0.26
N ASP A 13 -8.86 7.54 -1.60
CA ASP A 13 -9.94 6.90 -2.35
C ASP A 13 -10.01 5.39 -2.04
N ALA A 14 -11.22 4.83 -1.89
CA ALA A 14 -11.43 3.39 -1.70
C ALA A 14 -10.79 2.55 -2.81
N ALA A 15 -10.70 3.08 -4.04
CA ALA A 15 -9.97 2.47 -5.15
C ALA A 15 -8.48 2.31 -4.86
N ALA A 16 -7.84 3.25 -4.15
CA ALA A 16 -6.42 3.16 -3.78
C ALA A 16 -6.17 1.95 -2.87
N ARG A 17 -7.05 1.74 -1.89
CA ARG A 17 -6.99 0.55 -1.02
C ARG A 17 -7.20 -0.73 -1.81
N MET A 18 -8.19 -0.78 -2.71
CA MET A 18 -8.44 -1.96 -3.54
C MET A 18 -7.24 -2.29 -4.44
N ILE A 19 -6.60 -1.26 -5.03
CA ILE A 19 -5.39 -1.45 -5.84
C ILE A 19 -4.24 -1.98 -4.98
N TYR A 20 -4.05 -1.44 -3.77
CA TYR A 20 -3.05 -1.94 -2.83
C TYR A 20 -3.26 -3.42 -2.49
N GLU A 21 -4.49 -3.83 -2.15
CA GLU A 21 -4.80 -5.22 -1.82
C GLU A 21 -4.51 -6.16 -3.02
N ARG A 22 -4.84 -5.73 -4.24
CA ARG A 22 -4.53 -6.47 -5.48
C ARG A 22 -3.03 -6.55 -5.75
N LEU A 23 -2.29 -5.47 -5.53
CA LEU A 23 -0.84 -5.44 -5.66
C LEU A 23 -0.21 -6.41 -4.66
N LEU A 24 -0.59 -6.32 -3.38
CA LEU A 24 -0.05 -7.18 -2.34
C LEU A 24 -0.25 -8.67 -2.68
N ALA A 25 -1.47 -9.05 -3.08
CA ALA A 25 -1.77 -10.42 -3.47
C ALA A 25 -0.96 -10.89 -4.70
N ALA A 26 -0.70 -10.00 -5.66
CA ALA A 26 0.12 -10.32 -6.81
C ALA A 26 1.60 -10.47 -6.44
N VAL A 27 2.13 -9.58 -5.58
CA VAL A 27 3.55 -9.58 -5.22
C VAL A 27 3.91 -10.76 -4.31
N GLN A 28 3.01 -11.16 -3.41
CA GLN A 28 3.21 -12.33 -2.54
C GLN A 28 3.44 -13.64 -3.31
N ARG A 29 3.05 -13.71 -4.60
CA ARG A 29 3.33 -14.88 -5.47
C ARG A 29 4.82 -15.03 -5.78
N PHE A 30 5.62 -13.99 -5.60
CA PHE A 30 7.07 -14.00 -5.86
C PHE A 30 7.90 -14.29 -4.60
N GLY A 31 7.26 -14.39 -3.43
CA GLY A 31 7.92 -14.67 -2.15
C GLY A 31 7.38 -13.82 -0.99
N PRO A 32 8.00 -13.92 0.20
CA PRO A 32 7.65 -13.09 1.34
C PRO A 32 7.80 -11.60 1.03
N VAL A 33 6.79 -10.81 1.38
CA VAL A 33 6.79 -9.36 1.23
C VAL A 33 6.59 -8.72 2.59
N GLU A 34 7.49 -7.81 2.95
CA GLU A 34 7.35 -6.94 4.11
C GLU A 34 6.60 -5.66 3.71
N ILE A 35 5.68 -5.25 4.58
CA ILE A 35 4.87 -4.05 4.42
C ILE A 35 5.42 -3.00 5.39
N GLU A 36 6.01 -1.95 4.84
CA GLU A 36 6.57 -0.84 5.62
C GLU A 36 5.72 0.42 5.41
N PRO A 37 4.74 0.70 6.29
CA PRO A 37 3.98 1.94 6.25
C PRO A 37 4.87 3.13 6.66
N LYS A 38 4.81 4.20 5.88
CA LYS A 38 5.40 5.52 6.18
C LYS A 38 4.30 6.58 6.05
N LYS A 39 4.60 7.79 6.52
CA LYS A 39 3.64 8.91 6.68
C LYS A 39 2.49 8.93 5.66
N ASN A 40 2.80 8.92 4.36
CA ASN A 40 1.80 8.97 3.29
C ASN A 40 2.00 7.89 2.21
N VAL A 41 2.83 6.89 2.48
CA VAL A 41 3.23 5.88 1.48
C VAL A 41 3.40 4.51 2.12
N ILE A 42 3.19 3.47 1.34
CA ILE A 42 3.46 2.09 1.77
C ILE A 42 4.55 1.52 0.89
N HIS A 43 5.64 1.09 1.52
CA HIS A 43 6.69 0.36 0.85
C HIS A 43 6.38 -1.14 0.89
N LEU A 44 6.51 -1.80 -0.25
CA LEU A 44 6.52 -3.25 -0.38
C LEU A 44 7.97 -3.68 -0.61
N VAL A 45 8.50 -4.52 0.29
CA VAL A 45 9.91 -4.94 0.29
C VAL A 45 9.99 -6.46 0.17
N SER A 46 10.85 -6.97 -0.72
CA SER A 46 11.12 -8.40 -0.88
C SER A 46 12.63 -8.60 -1.05
N GLY A 47 13.36 -8.60 0.07
CA GLY A 47 14.84 -8.61 0.12
C GLY A 47 15.51 -7.31 -0.37
N ARG A 48 14.84 -6.55 -1.24
CA ARG A 48 15.15 -5.18 -1.69
C ARG A 48 13.83 -4.41 -1.88
N ALA A 49 13.91 -3.08 -2.02
CA ALA A 49 12.76 -2.26 -2.34
C ALA A 49 12.10 -2.76 -3.65
N PHE A 50 10.82 -3.14 -3.58
CA PHE A 50 10.09 -3.71 -4.71
C PHE A 50 9.11 -2.69 -5.30
N ALA A 51 8.24 -2.10 -4.48
CA ALA A 51 7.26 -1.11 -4.92
C ALA A 51 6.95 -0.09 -3.82
N VAL A 52 6.46 1.08 -4.23
CA VAL A 52 5.93 2.10 -3.31
C VAL A 52 4.53 2.48 -3.77
N VAL A 53 3.56 2.40 -2.85
CA VAL A 53 2.18 2.82 -3.07
C VAL A 53 1.99 4.19 -2.43
N HIS A 54 1.54 5.15 -3.24
CA HIS A 54 1.14 6.48 -2.80
C HIS A 54 -0.38 6.59 -2.91
N PRO A 55 -1.15 6.39 -1.82
CA PRO A 55 -2.59 6.62 -1.88
C PRO A 55 -2.82 8.11 -2.13
N SER A 56 -3.31 8.47 -3.31
CA SER A 56 -3.71 9.84 -3.59
C SER A 56 -4.98 10.14 -2.81
N ARG A 57 -5.08 11.38 -2.31
CA ARG A 57 -6.34 11.90 -1.77
C ARG A 57 -7.41 11.79 -2.86
N ALA A 58 -8.64 11.45 -2.48
CA ALA A 58 -9.78 11.60 -3.38
C ALA A 58 -9.78 13.05 -3.89
N GLY A 59 -9.62 13.24 -5.19
CA GLY A 59 -9.71 14.56 -5.79
C GLY A 59 -11.10 15.11 -5.49
N SER A 60 -11.17 16.22 -4.76
CA SER A 60 -12.39 17.02 -4.66
C SER A 60 -12.65 17.64 -6.04
N SER A 61 -13.30 16.88 -6.92
CA SER A 61 -13.88 17.36 -8.18
C SER A 61 -15.35 17.67 -7.98
#